data_AF-A0A7R9WX81-F1
#
_entry.id   AF-A0A7R9WX81-F1
#
_cell.length_a   1.000
_cell.length_b   1.000
_cell.length_c   1.000
_cell.angle_alpha   90.00
_cell.angle_beta   90.00
_cell.angle_gamma   90.00
#
_symmetry.space_group_name_H-M   'P 1'
#
loop_
_entity.id
_entity.type
_entity.pdbx_description
1 polymer ?
#
loop_
_entity_poly.entity_id
_entity_poly.type
_entity_poly.pdbx_seq_one_letter_code
_entity_poly.pdbx_strand_id
1 'polypeptide(L)'
;FHLKMDEFVAANPTWWYHGSGKSENKHAERDRSTLLLLDRSDDCLTPLMHDFTYQAMVNDLLGMEGDKITYKAESADDPNVKEDKDVLLNEKDELWVELRGKHIAEVIETVSSRIQEMLNSSTGSSLTKKSGGDSMSLTDMANALKA
;
A
#
# COMPACT_ATOMS: atom_id res chain seq x y z
N PHE A 1 -32.30 -19.00 -0.86
CA PHE A 1 -31.30 -19.21 0.20
C PHE A 1 -31.76 -18.61 1.52
N HIS A 2 -32.07 -17.31 1.59
CA HIS A 2 -32.58 -16.60 2.78
C HIS A 2 -33.71 -17.32 3.54
N LEU A 3 -34.84 -17.60 2.88
CA LEU A 3 -35.98 -18.28 3.50
C LEU A 3 -35.62 -19.65 4.09
N LYS A 4 -34.77 -20.42 3.40
CA LYS A 4 -34.32 -21.74 3.87
C LYS A 4 -33.39 -21.65 5.09
N MET A 5 -32.61 -20.57 5.20
CA MET A 5 -31.69 -20.37 6.31
C MET A 5 -32.43 -19.94 7.57
N ASP A 6 -33.43 -19.06 7.44
CA ASP A 6 -34.25 -18.62 8.57
C ASP A 6 -35.07 -19.79 9.14
N GLU A 7 -35.64 -20.64 8.28
CA GLU A 7 -36.31 -21.89 8.68
C GLU A 7 -35.35 -22.86 9.39
N PHE A 8 -34.13 -23.02 8.86
CA PHE A 8 -33.11 -23.89 9.46
C PHE A 8 -32.67 -23.41 10.85
N VAL A 9 -32.42 -22.10 11.02
CA VAL A 9 -32.05 -21.52 12.33
C VAL A 9 -33.20 -21.65 13.31
N ALA A 10 -34.45 -21.43 12.88
CA ALA A 10 -35.63 -21.62 13.74
C ALA A 10 -35.79 -23.08 14.21
N ALA A 11 -35.44 -24.05 13.36
CA ALA A 11 -35.51 -25.47 13.69
C ALA A 11 -34.34 -25.98 14.55
N ASN A 12 -33.25 -25.22 14.68
CA ASN A 12 -32.02 -25.64 15.38
C ASN A 12 -31.60 -24.62 16.45
N PRO A 13 -32.21 -24.64 17.65
CA PRO A 13 -31.99 -23.62 18.69
C PRO A 13 -30.56 -23.54 19.24
N THR A 14 -29.78 -24.63 19.10
CA THR A 14 -28.37 -24.68 19.52
C THR A 14 -27.41 -24.13 18.46
N TRP A 15 -27.92 -23.80 17.26
CA TRP A 15 -27.10 -23.25 16.19
C TRP A 15 -26.78 -21.78 16.46
N TRP A 16 -25.50 -21.47 16.61
CA TRP A 16 -25.04 -20.12 16.84
C TRP A 16 -25.20 -19.26 15.58
N TYR A 17 -26.03 -18.22 15.63
CA TYR A 17 -26.31 -17.31 14.52
C TYR A 17 -26.28 -15.85 14.96
N HIS A 18 -25.52 -15.02 14.25
CA HIS A 18 -25.37 -13.58 14.52
C HIS A 18 -26.15 -12.68 13.56
N GLY A 19 -26.98 -13.23 12.67
CA GLY A 19 -27.78 -12.41 11.77
C GLY A 19 -29.11 -11.95 12.38
N SER A 20 -29.75 -10.99 11.71
CA SER A 20 -31.08 -10.44 11.99
C SER A 20 -32.22 -11.48 11.81
N GLY A 21 -32.13 -12.64 12.46
CA GLY A 21 -33.29 -13.49 12.72
C GLY A 21 -34.07 -12.93 13.91
N LYS A 22 -35.34 -13.30 14.07
CA LYS A 22 -36.21 -12.92 15.20
C LYS A 22 -35.75 -13.52 16.55
N SER A 23 -34.48 -13.36 16.89
CA SER A 23 -33.90 -13.74 18.17
C SER A 23 -34.03 -12.56 19.13
N GLU A 24 -34.56 -12.80 20.33
CA GLU A 24 -34.66 -11.78 21.39
C GLU A 24 -33.30 -11.30 21.90
N ASN A 25 -32.21 -11.98 21.49
CA ASN A 25 -30.85 -11.54 21.77
C ASN A 25 -30.43 -10.43 20.80
N LYS A 26 -30.31 -9.22 21.34
CA LYS A 26 -29.92 -7.95 20.71
C LYS A 26 -28.52 -7.99 20.07
N HIS A 27 -28.35 -8.76 19.00
CA HIS A 27 -27.23 -8.59 18.05
C HIS A 27 -27.71 -7.92 16.76
N ALA A 28 -28.74 -7.08 16.86
CA ALA A 28 -29.40 -6.40 15.74
C ALA A 28 -28.57 -5.28 15.08
N GLU A 29 -27.37 -4.95 15.59
CA GLU A 29 -26.53 -3.87 15.05
C GLU A 29 -25.49 -4.32 14.02
N ARG A 30 -25.39 -5.61 13.70
CA ARG A 30 -24.42 -6.10 12.72
C ARG A 30 -25.11 -6.60 11.46
N ASP A 31 -24.81 -5.96 10.34
CA ASP A 31 -25.25 -6.41 9.03
C ASP A 31 -24.81 -7.86 8.76
N ARG A 32 -25.64 -8.59 8.01
CA ARG A 32 -25.38 -10.00 7.68
C ARG A 32 -24.23 -10.08 6.69
N SER A 33 -23.17 -10.80 7.08
CA SER A 33 -22.06 -11.11 6.19
C SER A 33 -22.53 -11.87 4.95
N THR A 34 -21.99 -11.50 3.78
CA THR A 34 -22.25 -12.15 2.49
C THR A 34 -20.94 -12.70 1.95
N LEU A 35 -20.93 -13.95 1.50
CA LEU A 35 -19.81 -14.57 0.79
C LEU A 35 -20.16 -14.66 -0.70
N LEU A 36 -19.33 -14.07 -1.56
CA LEU A 36 -19.45 -14.15 -3.01
C LEU A 36 -18.41 -15.13 -3.54
N LEU A 37 -18.85 -16.07 -4.37
CA LEU A 37 -17.98 -16.97 -5.14
C LEU A 37 -18.13 -16.60 -6.60
N LEU A 38 -17.01 -16.27 -7.24
CA LEU A 38 -16.95 -15.79 -8.63
C LEU A 38 -15.95 -16.64 -9.41
N ASP A 39 -16.20 -16.80 -10.71
CA ASP A 39 -15.25 -17.40 -11.63
C ASP A 39 -14.46 -16.28 -12.34
N ARG A 40 -13.18 -16.49 -12.64
CA ARG A 40 -12.39 -15.47 -13.37
C ARG A 40 -12.90 -15.27 -14.80
N SER A 41 -13.61 -16.24 -15.37
CA SER A 41 -14.25 -16.14 -16.68
C SER A 41 -15.32 -15.06 -16.77
N ASP A 42 -15.88 -14.60 -15.63
CA ASP A 42 -16.82 -13.49 -15.59
C ASP A 42 -16.14 -12.14 -15.91
N ASP A 43 -14.82 -12.02 -15.67
CA ASP A 43 -14.01 -10.85 -16.02
C ASP A 43 -12.58 -11.26 -16.42
N CYS A 44 -12.40 -11.51 -17.71
CA CYS A 44 -11.12 -11.83 -18.32
C CYS A 44 -10.28 -10.61 -18.70
N LEU A 45 -10.84 -9.39 -18.66
CA LEU A 45 -10.18 -8.19 -19.19
C LEU A 45 -9.33 -7.49 -18.15
N THR A 46 -9.84 -7.31 -16.93
CA THR A 46 -9.11 -6.63 -15.84
C THR A 46 -7.68 -7.14 -15.59
N PRO A 47 -7.37 -8.45 -15.60
CA PRO A 47 -6.00 -8.90 -15.34
C PRO A 47 -5.04 -8.66 -16.51
N LEU A 48 -5.52 -8.25 -17.68
CA LEU A 48 -4.71 -7.97 -18.87
C LEU A 48 -4.52 -6.48 -19.12
N MET A 49 -5.27 -5.63 -18.43
CA MET A 49 -5.21 -4.18 -18.59
C MET A 49 -4.08 -3.60 -17.74
N HIS A 50 -3.26 -2.73 -18.32
CA HIS A 50 -2.36 -1.88 -17.55
C HIS A 50 -3.20 -0.90 -16.72
N ASP A 51 -3.08 -0.98 -15.40
CA ASP A 51 -3.71 -0.08 -14.46
C ASP A 51 -2.73 1.05 -14.08
N PHE A 52 -3.24 2.20 -13.66
CA PHE A 52 -2.47 3.40 -13.34
C PHE A 52 -2.42 3.70 -11.84
N THR A 53 -2.98 2.82 -11.02
CA THR A 53 -2.77 2.88 -9.57
C THR A 53 -1.35 2.45 -9.22
N TYR A 54 -0.78 3.07 -8.19
CA TYR A 54 0.63 2.88 -7.85
C TYR A 54 0.98 1.42 -7.58
N GLN A 55 0.16 0.72 -6.79
CA GLN A 55 0.38 -0.70 -6.50
C GLN A 55 0.30 -1.58 -7.74
N ALA A 56 -0.70 -1.36 -8.58
CA ALA A 56 -0.91 -2.20 -9.75
C ALA A 56 0.26 -2.06 -10.72
N MET A 57 0.70 -0.83 -11.01
CA MET A 57 1.86 -0.61 -11.87
C MET A 57 3.16 -1.19 -11.29
N VAL A 58 3.34 -1.13 -9.97
CA VAL A 58 4.51 -1.75 -9.33
C VAL A 58 4.53 -3.26 -9.55
N ASN A 59 3.38 -3.94 -9.40
CA ASN A 59 3.28 -5.39 -9.60
C ASN A 59 3.37 -5.81 -11.08
N ASP A 60 2.95 -4.93 -11.99
CA ASP A 60 2.89 -5.19 -13.43
C ASP A 60 4.22 -4.88 -14.13
N LEU A 61 4.84 -3.74 -13.81
CA LEU A 61 6.01 -3.23 -14.52
C LEU A 61 7.35 -3.58 -13.86
N LEU A 62 7.37 -3.88 -12.57
CA LEU A 62 8.59 -4.17 -11.81
C LEU A 62 8.68 -5.64 -11.42
N GLY A 63 9.90 -6.16 -11.33
CA GLY A 63 10.16 -7.51 -10.84
C GLY A 63 9.99 -7.59 -9.33
N MET A 64 8.77 -7.87 -8.87
CA MET A 64 8.46 -8.11 -7.46
C MET A 64 8.63 -9.59 -7.09
N GLU A 65 9.34 -9.86 -5.99
CA GLU A 65 9.40 -11.19 -5.36
C GLU A 65 8.56 -11.17 -4.07
N GLY A 66 7.26 -11.45 -4.20
CA GLY A 66 6.32 -11.23 -3.11
C GLY A 66 6.17 -9.73 -2.83
N ASP A 67 6.51 -9.30 -1.62
CA ASP A 67 6.49 -7.88 -1.23
C ASP A 67 7.84 -7.16 -1.46
N LYS A 68 8.83 -7.83 -2.06
CA LYS A 68 10.20 -7.33 -2.19
C LYS A 68 10.47 -6.76 -3.59
N ILE A 69 11.06 -5.57 -3.63
CA ILE A 69 11.64 -4.96 -4.82
C ILE A 69 13.14 -4.78 -4.63
N THR A 70 13.89 -5.11 -5.67
CA THR A 70 15.33 -4.81 -5.74
C THR A 70 15.56 -3.65 -6.71
N TYR A 71 16.24 -2.60 -6.25
CA TYR A 71 16.64 -1.47 -7.10
C TYR A 71 18.11 -1.14 -6.94
N LYS A 72 18.72 -0.59 -7.99
CA LYS A 72 20.13 -0.19 -7.99
C LYS A 72 20.28 1.19 -7.38
N ALA A 73 20.97 1.26 -6.26
CA ALA A 73 21.34 2.51 -5.59
C ALA A 73 22.86 2.69 -5.60
N GLU A 74 23.33 3.93 -5.47
CA GLU A 74 24.75 4.18 -5.26
C GLU A 74 25.24 3.56 -3.94
N SER A 75 26.43 2.98 -3.98
CA SER A 75 27.15 2.47 -2.82
C SER A 75 27.49 3.63 -1.88
N ALA A 76 27.54 3.34 -0.58
CA ALA A 76 27.96 4.33 0.41
C ALA A 76 29.46 4.65 0.31
N ASP A 77 30.26 3.69 -0.18
CA ASP A 77 31.73 3.78 -0.18
C ASP A 77 32.28 4.36 -1.50
N ASP A 78 31.61 4.11 -2.63
CA ASP A 78 32.01 4.59 -3.95
C ASP A 78 30.80 5.00 -4.81
N PRO A 79 30.63 6.29 -5.15
CA PRO A 79 29.53 6.78 -5.97
C PRO A 79 29.55 6.24 -7.43
N ASN A 80 30.67 5.68 -7.91
CA ASN A 80 30.73 5.01 -9.21
C ASN A 80 30.21 3.57 -9.17
N VAL A 81 29.99 3.00 -7.98
CA VAL A 81 29.51 1.63 -7.80
C VAL A 81 28.02 1.65 -7.49
N LYS A 82 27.24 0.89 -8.28
CA LYS A 82 25.81 0.66 -8.01
C LYS A 82 25.63 -0.68 -7.33
N GLU A 83 24.96 -0.66 -6.18
CA GLU A 83 24.61 -1.83 -5.39
C GLU A 83 23.11 -2.10 -5.47
N ASP A 84 22.75 -3.38 -5.47
CA ASP A 84 21.37 -3.82 -5.39
C ASP A 84 20.86 -3.64 -3.96
N LYS A 85 19.75 -2.92 -3.79
CA LYS A 85 19.07 -2.72 -2.52
C LYS A 85 17.68 -3.30 -2.56
N ASP A 86 17.39 -4.13 -1.56
CA ASP A 86 16.11 -4.76 -1.36
C ASP A 86 15.24 -3.89 -0.43
N VAL A 87 14.01 -3.63 -0.85
CA VAL A 87 12.99 -2.91 -0.08
C VAL A 87 11.72 -3.73 -0.02
N LEU A 88 11.05 -3.70 1.13
CA LEU A 88 9.78 -4.38 1.35
C LEU A 88 8.63 -3.37 1.29
N LEU A 89 7.70 -3.56 0.36
CA LEU A 89 6.49 -2.76 0.21
C LEU A 89 5.30 -3.51 0.80
N ASN A 90 5.05 -3.32 2.10
CA ASN A 90 4.01 -4.02 2.83
C ASN A 90 3.27 -3.08 3.81
N GLU A 91 2.32 -3.62 4.58
CA GLU A 91 1.48 -2.87 5.52
C GLU A 91 2.25 -2.16 6.65
N LYS A 92 3.56 -2.42 6.82
CA LYS A 92 4.40 -1.74 7.81
C LYS A 92 5.00 -0.43 7.28
N ASP A 93 4.96 -0.21 5.97
CA ASP A 93 5.37 1.05 5.35
C ASP A 93 4.15 1.98 5.26
N GLU A 94 4.13 3.00 6.11
CA GLU A 94 3.04 3.97 6.18
C GLU A 94 2.86 4.75 4.87
N LEU A 95 3.96 5.09 4.19
CA LEU A 95 3.92 5.81 2.91
C LEU A 95 3.35 4.92 1.81
N TRP A 96 3.74 3.65 1.80
CA TRP A 96 3.16 2.66 0.89
C TRP A 96 1.66 2.51 1.11
N VAL A 97 1.21 2.28 2.34
CA VAL A 97 -0.22 2.09 2.66
C VAL A 97 -1.05 3.32 2.25
N GLU A 98 -0.51 4.52 2.44
CA GLU A 98 -1.18 5.76 2.06
C GLU A 98 -1.30 5.93 0.54
N LEU A 99 -0.26 5.59 -0.23
CA LEU A 99 -0.14 5.95 -1.65
C LEU A 99 -0.51 4.81 -2.61
N ARG A 100 -0.46 3.54 -2.18
CA ARG A 100 -0.60 2.35 -3.05
C ARG A 100 -1.88 2.33 -3.90
N GLY A 101 -2.99 2.87 -3.38
CA GLY A 101 -4.28 2.91 -4.08
C GLY A 101 -4.50 4.15 -4.95
N LYS A 102 -3.55 5.10 -4.95
CA LYS A 102 -3.67 6.36 -5.68
C LYS A 102 -3.16 6.23 -7.12
N HIS A 103 -3.65 7.10 -7.98
CA HIS A 103 -3.15 7.21 -9.35
C HIS A 103 -1.68 7.71 -9.35
N ILE A 104 -0.83 7.16 -10.21
CA ILE A 104 0.61 7.45 -10.20
C ILE A 104 0.94 8.94 -10.32
N ALA A 105 0.20 9.69 -11.13
CA ALA A 105 0.43 11.13 -11.28
C ALA A 105 0.34 11.88 -9.94
N GLU A 106 -0.65 11.54 -9.11
CA GLU A 106 -0.81 12.12 -7.76
C GLU A 106 0.32 11.67 -6.82
N VAL A 107 0.76 10.41 -6.94
CA VAL A 107 1.87 9.87 -6.14
C VAL A 107 3.16 10.63 -6.44
N ILE A 108 3.48 10.86 -7.72
CA ILE A 108 4.68 11.61 -8.13
C ILE A 108 4.65 13.03 -7.55
N GLU A 109 3.51 13.72 -7.66
CA GLU A 109 3.35 15.07 -7.11
C GLU A 109 3.49 15.09 -5.58
N THR A 110 2.80 14.16 -4.90
CA THR A 110 2.80 14.08 -3.42
C THR A 110 4.20 13.80 -2.89
N VAL A 111 4.92 12.82 -3.47
CA VAL A 111 6.28 12.48 -3.05
C VAL A 111 7.23 13.65 -3.31
N SER A 112 7.13 14.30 -4.46
CA SER A 112 7.95 15.47 -4.80
C SER A 112 7.73 16.62 -3.81
N SER A 113 6.47 16.93 -3.48
CA SER A 113 6.12 17.96 -2.51
C SER A 113 6.64 17.65 -1.11
N ARG A 114 6.50 16.40 -0.63
CA ARG A 114 7.02 15.98 0.69
C ARG A 114 8.53 16.10 0.79
N ILE A 115 9.24 15.76 -0.29
CA ILE A 115 10.69 15.95 -0.36
C ILE A 115 11.05 17.44 -0.24
N GLN A 116 10.33 18.32 -0.94
CA GLN A 116 10.55 19.78 -0.86
C GLN A 116 10.23 20.34 0.53
N GLU A 117 9.18 19.84 1.18
CA GLU A 117 8.85 20.20 2.56
C GLU A 117 9.93 19.74 3.54
N MET A 118 10.43 18.51 3.39
CA MET A 118 11.55 18.01 4.19
C MET A 118 12.80 18.86 4.03
N LEU A 119 13.12 19.29 2.80
CA LEU A 119 14.21 20.21 2.50
C LEU A 119 14.07 21.55 3.24
N ASN A 120 12.87 22.12 3.22
CA ASN A 120 12.58 23.41 3.83
C ASN A 120 12.37 23.34 5.35
N SER A 121 12.22 22.14 5.92
CA SER A 121 12.06 21.93 7.36
C SER A 121 13.34 22.27 8.14
N SER A 122 13.24 22.43 9.46
CA SER A 122 14.38 22.70 10.35
C SER A 122 15.45 21.60 10.28
N THR A 123 15.04 20.35 10.04
CA THR A 123 15.94 19.20 9.89
C THR A 123 16.71 19.28 8.57
N GLY A 124 16.03 19.61 7.46
CA GLY A 124 16.66 19.85 6.15
C GLY A 124 17.58 21.06 6.14
N SER A 125 17.17 22.15 6.80
CA SER A 125 17.95 23.38 6.95
C SER A 125 19.26 23.17 7.74
N SER A 126 19.30 22.23 8.69
CA SER A 126 20.52 21.86 9.40
C SER A 126 21.49 21.05 8.54
N LEU A 127 20.99 20.30 7.55
CA LEU A 127 21.79 19.50 6.61
C LEU A 127 22.37 20.39 5.50
N THR A 128 21.58 21.32 4.94
CA THR A 128 22.05 22.27 3.91
C THR A 128 23.07 23.28 4.46
N LYS A 129 22.98 23.67 5.74
CA LYS A 129 23.98 24.55 6.39
C LYS A 129 25.35 23.91 6.57
N LYS A 130 25.45 22.58 6.73
CA LYS A 130 26.74 21.87 6.90
C LYS A 130 27.52 21.73 5.58
N SER A 131 26.86 21.82 4.43
CA SER A 131 27.45 21.46 3.13
C SER A 131 27.68 22.62 2.16
N GLY A 132 27.45 23.87 2.59
CA GLY A 132 27.85 25.05 1.83
C GLY A 132 26.97 25.36 0.62
N GLY A 133 25.75 25.87 0.87
CA GLY A 133 25.06 26.83 -0.02
C GLY A 133 24.54 26.37 -1.39
N ASP A 134 24.86 25.15 -1.85
CA ASP A 134 24.33 24.63 -3.12
C ASP A 134 23.07 23.78 -2.91
N SER A 135 22.14 23.80 -3.87
CA SER A 135 20.92 23.00 -3.80
C SER A 135 21.27 21.50 -3.85
N MET A 136 21.18 20.81 -2.72
CA MET A 136 21.47 19.37 -2.64
C MET A 136 20.57 18.57 -3.58
N SER A 137 21.16 17.67 -4.36
CA SER A 137 20.38 16.69 -5.12
C SER A 137 19.77 15.66 -4.17
N LEU A 138 18.72 14.96 -4.65
CA LEU A 138 18.08 13.88 -3.88
C LEU A 138 19.08 12.79 -3.45
N THR A 139 20.07 12.53 -4.28
CA THR A 139 21.14 11.58 -4.01
C THR A 139 22.06 12.07 -2.89
N ASP A 140 22.41 13.35 -2.88
CA ASP A 140 23.25 13.95 -1.84
C ASP A 140 22.58 13.92 -0.47
N MET A 141 21.26 14.15 -0.42
CA MET A 141 20.49 14.03 0.82
C MET A 141 20.40 12.59 1.33
N ALA A 142 20.13 11.65 0.43
CA ALA A 142 20.08 10.23 0.79
C ALA A 142 21.41 9.74 1.37
N ASN A 143 22.53 10.34 0.96
CA ASN A 143 23.85 10.04 1.52
C ASN A 143 24.10 10.80 2.84
N ALA A 144 23.66 12.06 2.95
CA ALA A 144 23.79 12.85 4.19
C ALA A 144 22.98 12.30 5.36
N LEU A 145 21.84 11.65 5.11
CA LEU A 145 20.98 11.04 6.14
C LEU A 145 21.43 9.64 6.58
N LYS A 146 22.34 8.98 5.85
CA LYS A 146 22.87 7.66 6.20
C LYS A 146 24.06 7.71 7.19
N ALA A 147 24.59 8.91 7.46
CA ALA A 147 25.76 9.13 8.32
C ALA A 147 25.41 9.24 9.82
#